data_AF-A0A7K3DTL0-F1
#
_entry.id   AF-A0A7K3DTL0-F1
#
_cell.length_a   1.000
_cell.length_b   1.000
_cell.length_c   1.000
_cell.angle_alpha   90.00
_cell.angle_beta   90.00
_cell.angle_gamma   90.00
#
_symmetry.space_group_name_H-M   'P 1'
#
loop_
_entity.id
_entity.type
_entity.pdbx_description
1 polymer ?
#
loop_
_entity_poly.entity_id
_entity_poly.type
_entity_poly.pdbx_seq_one_letter_code
_entity_poly.pdbx_strand_id
1 'polypeptide(L)'
;MNDTPGWASPGSAPSDGPGDRRPDDDRPNAPEGAAEGAPEGSPQDAPQDPSGQDSKWSAEQPPPAQWSAPSGGTGAGSGSGQAPPPPPAPGQGWGTPPPGGPGPQQGWGGQGGPGTGGPGWGGGYGGWGAWQGKPSAAKPGVIPLRPLGVGEILDGAVSTMRAHWRTVLGISLAVAVLTEILVVLLQGFLLNDAASSDALQDPDASARDVLDAMTGVFIGSGVVQIITLLGTIIATALLTTVTSRAVLGKSVTLGEAWRDARPQVLRLLGLTLLLPLIAAAVVFVCTVPGILVGVLGSSDAGIALAVLGGLVGLVLAIWLMIRFSLASPALMLEKQTVRKAMGRSVKLVRGSWWRVFGIQILASLIAGVVASIVLVPFTVIAGVISGDGMSGFLDSGGDAGWAFLIISGIGAVVGSTITFPITAGVTVLLYIDQRIRREALDLELARAAGLPGYGDAPGTTPGS
;
A
#
# COMPACT_ATOMS: atom_id res chain seq x y z
N MET A 1 34.70 -14.16 -4.90
CA MET A 1 34.21 -12.96 -5.62
C MET A 1 33.24 -12.24 -4.70
N ASN A 2 33.78 -11.31 -3.90
CA ASN A 2 33.02 -10.42 -3.03
C ASN A 2 33.39 -9.00 -3.47
N ASP A 3 32.49 -8.32 -4.17
CA ASP A 3 32.64 -6.93 -4.57
C ASP A 3 31.71 -6.06 -3.72
N THR A 4 32.29 -5.38 -2.73
CA THR A 4 31.70 -4.22 -2.06
C THR A 4 32.29 -2.95 -2.68
N PRO A 5 31.49 -2.03 -3.23
CA PRO A 5 31.98 -0.73 -3.66
C PRO A 5 32.17 0.20 -2.46
N GLY A 6 33.42 0.61 -2.22
CA GLY A 6 33.76 1.66 -1.27
C GLY A 6 33.26 3.03 -1.73
N TRP A 7 32.65 3.76 -0.80
CA TRP A 7 32.24 5.15 -0.96
C TRP A 7 33.47 6.07 -0.88
N ALA A 8 33.64 6.94 -1.87
CA ALA A 8 34.58 8.06 -1.81
C ALA A 8 33.82 9.34 -1.39
N SER A 9 34.33 10.00 -0.35
CA SER A 9 33.99 11.37 0.03
C SER A 9 35.11 12.34 -0.38
N PRO A 10 34.82 13.64 -0.58
CA PRO A 10 35.51 14.49 -1.55
C PRO A 10 36.82 15.09 -1.00
N GLY A 11 37.83 15.14 -1.86
CA GLY A 11 39.09 15.82 -1.62
C GLY A 11 38.96 17.35 -1.65
N SER A 12 39.63 17.97 -0.69
CA SER A 12 39.80 19.40 -0.50
C SER A 12 40.61 20.03 -1.65
N ALA A 13 40.18 21.22 -2.10
CA ALA A 13 40.95 22.07 -3.01
C ALA A 13 42.27 22.54 -2.36
N PRO A 14 43.27 22.86 -3.19
CA PRO A 14 43.69 24.26 -3.23
C PRO A 14 43.87 24.81 -4.66
N SER A 15 43.46 26.07 -4.81
CA SER A 15 43.84 27.01 -5.86
C SER A 15 45.33 27.36 -5.77
N ASP A 16 46.04 27.33 -6.91
CA ASP A 16 46.78 28.48 -7.46
C ASP A 16 47.59 28.11 -8.71
N GLY A 17 47.30 28.82 -9.81
CA GLY A 17 48.24 29.51 -10.72
C GLY A 17 49.28 28.75 -11.57
N PRO A 18 49.52 29.15 -12.84
CA PRO A 18 50.12 28.29 -13.87
C PRO A 18 51.62 28.60 -14.13
N GLY A 19 52.37 27.58 -14.56
CA GLY A 19 53.76 27.72 -14.97
C GLY A 19 54.23 26.61 -15.91
N ASP A 20 54.15 26.91 -17.21
CA ASP A 20 55.09 26.58 -18.28
C ASP A 20 55.80 25.20 -18.38
N ARG A 21 55.57 24.57 -19.54
CA ARG A 21 56.54 23.91 -20.45
C ARG A 21 57.31 22.65 -19.99
N ARG A 22 56.83 21.51 -20.55
CA ARG A 22 57.53 20.43 -21.35
C ARG A 22 59.07 20.46 -21.48
N PRO A 23 59.71 19.36 -21.94
CA PRO A 23 59.22 17.97 -22.15
C PRO A 23 60.20 16.93 -21.57
N ASP A 24 59.88 15.63 -21.67
CA ASP A 24 60.77 14.70 -22.38
C ASP A 24 60.03 13.38 -22.64
N ASP A 25 59.98 13.06 -23.93
CA ASP A 25 59.60 11.80 -24.52
C ASP A 25 60.64 10.73 -24.17
N ASP A 26 60.22 9.49 -23.92
CA ASP A 26 60.68 8.36 -24.72
C ASP A 26 59.87 7.09 -24.41
N ARG A 27 59.04 6.76 -25.38
CA ARG A 27 58.44 5.45 -25.68
C ARG A 27 59.53 4.55 -26.34
N PRO A 28 59.22 3.36 -26.90
CA PRO A 28 58.24 2.31 -26.58
C PRO A 28 58.90 0.90 -26.61
N ASN A 29 58.19 -0.15 -26.20
CA ASN A 29 57.71 -1.20 -27.12
C ASN A 29 57.24 -2.46 -26.36
N ALA A 30 56.05 -2.88 -26.79
CA ALA A 30 55.40 -4.18 -26.59
C ALA A 30 56.15 -5.27 -27.41
N PRO A 31 55.59 -6.46 -27.73
CA PRO A 31 54.38 -7.15 -27.24
C PRO A 31 54.67 -8.63 -26.89
N GLU A 32 53.66 -9.42 -26.51
CA GLU A 32 53.49 -10.77 -27.05
C GLU A 32 52.20 -11.42 -26.55
N GLY A 33 51.51 -12.07 -27.48
CA GLY A 33 50.48 -13.05 -27.22
C GLY A 33 50.69 -14.25 -28.14
N ALA A 34 50.12 -15.38 -27.69
CA ALA A 34 49.62 -16.54 -28.44
C ALA A 34 50.32 -17.89 -28.15
N ALA A 35 49.45 -18.85 -27.79
CA ALA A 35 49.47 -20.29 -28.11
C ALA A 35 50.63 -21.13 -27.52
N GLU A 36 50.55 -22.42 -27.21
CA GLU A 36 49.67 -23.54 -27.58
C GLU A 36 50.11 -24.75 -26.72
N GLY A 37 49.30 -25.81 -26.62
CA GLY A 37 49.83 -27.16 -26.30
C GLY A 37 49.06 -27.98 -25.25
N ALA A 38 48.20 -28.89 -25.71
CA ALA A 38 47.83 -30.13 -25.01
C ALA A 38 48.86 -31.24 -25.38
N PRO A 39 48.91 -32.43 -24.72
CA PRO A 39 47.89 -33.48 -24.96
C PRO A 39 47.61 -34.51 -23.82
N GLU A 40 46.43 -35.13 -23.95
CA GLU A 40 46.02 -36.55 -23.77
C GLU A 40 46.24 -37.40 -22.49
N GLY A 41 45.16 -38.12 -22.14
CA GLY A 41 45.12 -39.30 -21.28
C GLY A 41 43.69 -39.73 -20.89
N SER A 42 43.06 -40.61 -21.68
CA SER A 42 41.76 -41.31 -21.45
C SER A 42 42.00 -42.81 -21.15
N PRO A 43 41.00 -43.72 -20.95
CA PRO A 43 39.64 -43.67 -20.37
C PRO A 43 39.37 -44.84 -19.35
N GLN A 44 38.23 -44.86 -18.63
CA GLN A 44 37.45 -46.10 -18.34
C GLN A 44 36.12 -45.84 -17.60
N ASP A 45 35.04 -46.28 -18.28
CA ASP A 45 33.78 -46.91 -17.85
C ASP A 45 32.73 -46.22 -16.93
N ALA A 46 31.55 -46.04 -17.54
CA ALA A 46 30.24 -45.59 -17.03
C ALA A 46 29.45 -46.76 -16.33
N PRO A 47 28.15 -46.67 -15.95
CA PRO A 47 27.16 -45.56 -15.92
C PRO A 47 26.30 -45.50 -14.61
N GLN A 48 25.39 -44.50 -14.52
CA GLN A 48 24.06 -44.48 -13.84
C GLN A 48 23.80 -43.32 -12.83
N ASP A 49 22.76 -42.55 -13.17
CA ASP A 49 21.96 -41.54 -12.43
C ASP A 49 21.39 -42.06 -11.08
N PRO A 50 20.65 -41.29 -10.22
CA PRO A 50 20.38 -39.85 -10.16
C PRO A 50 20.43 -39.26 -8.71
N SER A 51 20.22 -37.94 -8.58
CA SER A 51 19.78 -37.22 -7.35
C SER A 51 20.76 -37.07 -6.15
N GLY A 52 20.81 -35.86 -5.60
CA GLY A 52 21.38 -35.58 -4.28
C GLY A 52 22.75 -34.90 -4.31
N GLN A 53 22.82 -33.61 -4.65
CA GLN A 53 23.93 -32.78 -4.19
C GLN A 53 23.52 -32.03 -2.94
N ASP A 54 23.95 -32.63 -1.83
CA ASP A 54 24.00 -32.10 -0.50
C ASP A 54 24.68 -30.73 -0.46
N SER A 55 24.06 -29.83 0.30
CA SER A 55 24.65 -28.57 0.70
C SER A 55 25.97 -28.83 1.43
N LYS A 56 27.10 -28.47 0.82
CA LYS A 56 28.37 -28.32 1.52
C LYS A 56 28.33 -27.08 2.41
N TRP A 57 27.74 -27.24 3.59
CA TRP A 57 27.89 -26.45 4.81
C TRP A 57 28.18 -27.50 5.90
N SER A 58 29.23 -27.54 6.73
CA SER A 58 30.40 -26.72 7.06
C SER A 58 31.37 -27.65 7.83
N ALA A 59 32.70 -27.49 7.75
CA ALA A 59 33.65 -28.35 8.49
C ALA A 59 33.97 -27.86 9.91
N GLU A 60 33.68 -26.61 10.26
CA GLU A 60 33.82 -26.11 11.63
C GLU A 60 32.53 -25.43 12.11
N GLN A 61 31.65 -26.20 12.76
CA GLN A 61 30.68 -25.64 13.71
C GLN A 61 31.20 -25.85 15.13
N PRO A 62 31.19 -24.83 16.01
CA PRO A 62 31.38 -25.06 17.44
C PRO A 62 30.19 -25.88 17.98
N PRO A 63 30.39 -26.71 19.03
CA PRO A 63 29.36 -27.60 19.53
C PRO A 63 28.13 -26.80 20.02
N PRO A 64 26.91 -27.36 19.88
CA PRO A 64 25.69 -26.71 20.31
C PRO A 64 25.75 -26.38 21.81
N ALA A 65 25.49 -25.13 22.15
CA ALA A 65 25.35 -24.70 23.54
C ALA A 65 24.18 -25.46 24.19
N GLN A 66 24.47 -26.19 25.27
CA GLN A 66 23.44 -26.83 26.08
C GLN A 66 22.64 -25.76 26.81
N TRP A 67 21.37 -25.63 26.44
CA TRP A 67 20.43 -24.74 27.10
C TRP A 67 19.97 -25.39 28.41
N SER A 68 20.45 -24.89 29.55
CA SER A 68 19.97 -25.31 30.87
C SER A 68 18.67 -24.57 31.20
N ALA A 69 17.59 -25.32 31.44
CA ALA A 69 16.34 -24.76 31.96
C ALA A 69 16.57 -24.11 33.35
N PRO A 70 15.86 -23.03 33.73
CA PRO A 70 15.98 -22.45 35.07
C PRO A 70 15.41 -23.41 36.12
N SER A 71 16.25 -24.32 36.61
CA SER A 71 16.04 -25.01 37.87
C SER A 71 16.25 -24.00 39.00
N GLY A 72 15.25 -23.85 39.86
CA GLY A 72 15.34 -23.05 41.08
C GLY A 72 16.59 -23.41 41.87
N GLY A 73 17.35 -22.38 42.26
CA GLY A 73 18.61 -22.54 42.96
C GLY A 73 18.41 -23.26 44.29
N THR A 74 18.90 -24.49 44.38
CA THR A 74 19.23 -25.15 45.63
C THR A 74 20.62 -24.70 46.06
N GLY A 75 20.67 -23.60 46.81
CA GLY A 75 21.79 -23.33 47.70
C GLY A 75 21.62 -24.16 48.97
N ALA A 76 22.56 -25.05 49.25
CA ALA A 76 22.61 -25.79 50.50
C ALA A 76 22.92 -24.81 51.66
N GLY A 77 21.98 -24.70 52.60
CA GLY A 77 22.12 -23.92 53.84
C GLY A 77 20.86 -24.02 54.71
N SER A 78 20.85 -25.02 55.59
CA SER A 78 20.05 -25.18 56.83
C SER A 78 18.63 -24.59 56.95
N GLY A 79 17.63 -25.45 57.22
CA GLY A 79 16.55 -25.13 58.18
C GLY A 79 15.10 -25.31 57.72
N SER A 80 14.41 -26.27 58.36
CA SER A 80 12.94 -26.42 58.57
C SER A 80 12.00 -26.41 57.35
N GLY A 81 11.37 -27.58 57.11
CA GLY A 81 10.46 -27.82 56.01
C GLY A 81 9.03 -27.30 56.18
N GLN A 82 8.34 -27.25 55.04
CA GLN A 82 6.88 -27.28 54.90
C GLN A 82 6.56 -27.74 53.47
N ALA A 83 5.68 -28.73 53.35
CA ALA A 83 5.27 -29.34 52.08
C ALA A 83 4.38 -28.41 51.23
N PRO A 84 4.41 -28.49 49.89
CA PRO A 84 3.51 -27.74 49.03
C PRO A 84 2.07 -28.31 49.05
N PRO A 85 1.02 -27.46 48.94
CA PRO A 85 -0.38 -27.89 48.97
C PRO A 85 -0.84 -28.59 47.67
N PRO A 86 -1.86 -29.47 47.73
CA PRO A 86 -2.33 -30.25 46.58
C PRO A 86 -3.16 -29.41 45.59
N PRO A 87 -3.25 -29.83 44.31
CA PRO A 87 -4.02 -29.11 43.28
C PRO A 87 -5.54 -29.29 43.46
N PRO A 88 -6.36 -28.27 43.14
CA PRO A 88 -7.82 -28.38 43.23
C PRO A 88 -8.42 -29.17 42.04
N ALA A 89 -9.49 -29.92 42.35
CA ALA A 89 -10.23 -30.80 41.44
C ALA A 89 -11.16 -30.02 40.47
N PRO A 90 -11.57 -30.63 39.33
CA PRO A 90 -12.35 -29.94 38.30
C PRO A 90 -13.86 -29.98 38.61
N GLY A 91 -14.51 -28.81 38.71
CA GLY A 91 -15.94 -28.72 39.01
C GLY A 91 -16.59 -27.38 38.60
N GLN A 92 -17.40 -27.48 37.55
CA GLN A 92 -18.62 -26.76 37.15
C GLN A 92 -19.14 -25.58 38.01
N GLY A 93 -19.59 -24.51 37.35
CA GLY A 93 -20.65 -23.63 37.87
C GLY A 93 -20.58 -22.17 37.43
N TRP A 94 -21.45 -21.76 36.51
CA TRP A 94 -21.77 -20.36 36.22
C TRP A 94 -22.70 -19.81 37.32
N GLY A 95 -22.37 -18.66 37.92
CA GLY A 95 -23.24 -18.01 38.90
C GLY A 95 -22.82 -16.61 39.35
N THR A 96 -23.65 -15.62 38.99
CA THR A 96 -23.99 -14.33 39.65
C THR A 96 -22.89 -13.29 40.01
N PRO A 97 -23.07 -12.00 39.65
CA PRO A 97 -22.22 -10.91 40.14
C PRO A 97 -22.62 -10.46 41.57
N PRO A 98 -21.65 -10.07 42.43
CA PRO A 98 -21.94 -9.57 43.77
C PRO A 98 -22.44 -8.11 43.77
N PRO A 99 -23.20 -7.67 44.80
CA PRO A 99 -23.80 -6.34 44.87
C PRO A 99 -22.81 -5.26 45.34
N GLY A 100 -23.09 -4.02 44.93
CA GLY A 100 -22.24 -2.84 45.11
C GLY A 100 -22.01 -2.38 46.55
N GLY A 101 -20.85 -1.74 46.74
CA GLY A 101 -20.48 -0.98 47.93
C GLY A 101 -20.29 0.51 47.64
N PRO A 102 -20.39 1.40 48.65
CA PRO A 102 -20.60 2.83 48.46
C PRO A 102 -19.30 3.55 48.11
N GLY A 103 -19.36 4.45 47.12
CA GLY A 103 -18.24 5.34 46.79
C GLY A 103 -18.06 6.46 47.83
N PRO A 104 -16.83 6.93 48.06
CA PRO A 104 -16.59 8.22 48.68
C PRO A 104 -16.29 9.30 47.64
N GLN A 105 -16.81 10.46 48.00
CA GLN A 105 -16.89 11.71 47.29
C GLN A 105 -15.56 12.49 47.31
N GLN A 106 -15.47 13.39 46.34
CA GLN A 106 -14.41 14.35 46.01
C GLN A 106 -13.69 15.00 47.22
N GLY A 107 -12.36 15.10 47.10
CA GLY A 107 -11.51 16.00 47.89
C GLY A 107 -10.52 16.72 46.98
N TRP A 108 -10.78 18.00 46.70
CA TRP A 108 -9.84 18.93 46.09
C TRP A 108 -8.98 19.58 47.19
N GLY A 109 -7.66 19.60 47.00
CA GLY A 109 -6.74 20.45 47.78
C GLY A 109 -5.42 19.75 48.13
N GLY A 110 -4.29 20.34 47.75
CA GLY A 110 -2.97 19.92 48.23
C GLY A 110 -1.80 20.28 47.30
N GLN A 111 -1.30 21.50 47.46
CA GLN A 111 -0.08 22.03 46.87
C GLN A 111 1.18 21.31 47.42
N GLY A 112 2.13 20.90 46.57
CA GLY A 112 3.42 20.36 47.06
C GLY A 112 4.44 19.96 45.98
N GLY A 113 5.49 20.77 45.81
CA GLY A 113 6.87 20.35 45.50
C GLY A 113 7.31 20.20 44.03
N PRO A 114 8.39 20.90 43.59
CA PRO A 114 9.06 20.58 42.33
C PRO A 114 10.02 19.40 42.53
N GLY A 115 9.56 18.19 42.18
CA GLY A 115 10.37 16.98 42.18
C GLY A 115 11.02 16.74 40.81
N THR A 116 12.33 16.87 40.75
CA THR A 116 13.20 16.39 39.67
C THR A 116 13.09 14.86 39.54
N GLY A 117 12.44 14.37 38.49
CA GLY A 117 12.32 12.94 38.20
C GLY A 117 13.09 12.54 36.95
N GLY A 118 14.25 11.91 37.13
CA GLY A 118 14.94 11.15 36.08
C GLY A 118 14.13 9.90 35.66
N PRO A 119 14.46 9.25 34.53
CA PRO A 119 13.75 8.06 34.09
C PRO A 119 14.09 6.86 34.98
N GLY A 120 13.24 6.61 35.98
CA GLY A 120 13.30 5.43 36.84
C GLY A 120 12.80 4.20 36.10
N TRP A 121 13.72 3.30 35.75
CA TRP A 121 13.42 1.90 35.43
C TRP A 121 13.07 1.16 36.72
N GLY A 122 11.76 0.98 36.97
CA GLY A 122 11.25 0.17 38.08
C GLY A 122 10.80 -1.19 37.60
N GLY A 123 11.62 -2.22 37.83
CA GLY A 123 11.20 -3.62 37.75
C GLY A 123 10.11 -3.90 38.78
N GLY A 124 8.97 -4.40 38.31
CA GLY A 124 7.78 -4.68 39.11
C GLY A 124 7.18 -6.03 38.73
N TYR A 125 7.26 -6.93 39.70
CA TYR A 125 6.94 -8.35 39.71
C TYR A 125 5.44 -8.65 39.41
N GLY A 126 5.22 -9.65 38.57
CA GLY A 126 4.07 -10.56 38.51
C GLY A 126 2.68 -10.07 38.93
N GLY A 127 1.91 -9.52 37.97
CA GLY A 127 0.45 -9.46 38.04
C GLY A 127 -0.18 -10.44 37.04
N TRP A 128 -0.60 -11.61 37.50
CA TRP A 128 -1.42 -12.55 36.73
C TRP A 128 -2.82 -11.95 36.53
N GLY A 129 -3.18 -11.60 35.30
CA GLY A 129 -4.57 -11.24 34.95
C GLY A 129 -4.77 -10.05 34.01
N ALA A 130 -3.73 -9.32 33.60
CA ALA A 130 -3.87 -8.35 32.53
C ALA A 130 -3.82 -9.08 31.19
N TRP A 131 -4.85 -8.92 30.34
CA TRP A 131 -4.76 -9.20 28.91
C TRP A 131 -3.60 -8.39 28.35
N GLN A 132 -2.41 -8.98 28.35
CA GLN A 132 -1.17 -8.38 27.89
C GLN A 132 -1.30 -8.19 26.39
N GLY A 133 -1.77 -7.01 26.00
CA GLY A 133 -1.63 -6.51 24.64
C GLY A 133 -0.17 -6.71 24.21
N LYS A 134 0.03 -7.18 22.97
CA LYS A 134 1.35 -7.39 22.38
C LYS A 134 2.30 -6.22 22.73
N PRO A 135 3.58 -6.48 23.06
CA PRO A 135 4.53 -5.45 23.49
C PRO A 135 4.46 -4.19 22.63
N SER A 136 4.50 -3.02 23.28
CA SER A 136 4.46 -1.73 22.59
C SER A 136 5.72 -1.58 21.74
N ALA A 137 5.62 -1.97 20.47
CA ALA A 137 6.62 -1.61 19.47
C ALA A 137 6.74 -0.08 19.42
N ALA A 138 7.96 0.43 19.20
CA ALA A 138 8.17 1.85 19.02
C ALA A 138 7.21 2.40 17.96
N LYS A 139 6.56 3.52 18.27
CA LYS A 139 5.67 4.27 17.38
C LYS A 139 6.27 5.66 17.12
N PRO A 140 7.30 5.79 16.26
CA PRO A 140 7.84 7.10 15.92
C PRO A 140 6.82 7.98 15.19
N GLY A 141 5.82 7.36 14.54
CA GLY A 141 4.71 8.02 13.87
C GLY A 141 3.36 7.36 14.18
N VAL A 142 2.44 7.41 13.21
CA VAL A 142 1.03 7.01 13.37
C VAL A 142 0.76 5.50 13.41
N ILE A 143 1.75 4.66 13.08
CA ILE A 143 1.61 3.19 13.10
C ILE A 143 2.73 2.50 13.91
N PRO A 144 2.46 1.32 14.48
CA PRO A 144 3.51 0.51 15.11
C PRO A 144 4.46 -0.07 14.07
N LEU A 145 5.75 -0.14 14.40
CA LEU A 145 6.80 -0.74 13.55
C LEU A 145 6.79 -2.27 13.60
N ARG A 146 5.64 -2.88 13.26
CA ARG A 146 5.44 -4.33 13.23
C ARG A 146 4.45 -4.69 12.11
N PRO A 147 4.34 -5.98 11.73
CA PRO A 147 3.30 -6.42 10.81
C PRO A 147 1.90 -5.98 11.32
N LEU A 148 1.17 -5.24 10.49
CA LEU A 148 -0.06 -4.56 10.87
C LEU A 148 -1.27 -5.50 10.82
N GLY A 149 -2.22 -5.34 11.73
CA GLY A 149 -3.57 -5.90 11.63
C GLY A 149 -4.45 -5.12 10.65
N VAL A 150 -5.61 -5.68 10.25
CA VAL A 150 -6.58 -4.96 9.39
C VAL A 150 -7.08 -3.68 10.08
N GLY A 151 -7.45 -3.79 11.36
CA GLY A 151 -7.86 -2.64 12.16
C GLY A 151 -6.75 -1.59 12.32
N GLU A 152 -5.48 -2.00 12.46
CA GLU A 152 -4.35 -1.08 12.55
C GLU A 152 -4.06 -0.37 11.22
N ILE A 153 -4.35 -1.00 10.08
CA ILE A 153 -4.25 -0.35 8.76
C ILE A 153 -5.33 0.71 8.60
N LEU A 154 -6.59 0.39 8.95
CA LEU A 154 -7.71 1.34 8.87
C LEU A 154 -7.54 2.49 9.86
N ASP A 155 -7.23 2.19 11.13
CA ASP A 155 -6.95 3.19 12.16
C ASP A 155 -5.70 4.01 11.83
N GLY A 156 -4.67 3.38 11.26
CA GLY A 156 -3.50 4.06 10.72
C GLY A 156 -3.84 5.08 9.64
N ALA A 157 -4.75 4.75 8.72
CA ALA A 157 -5.17 5.67 7.65
C ALA A 157 -5.93 6.87 8.22
N VAL A 158 -6.88 6.62 9.15
CA VAL A 158 -7.69 7.67 9.78
C VAL A 158 -6.84 8.54 10.72
N SER A 159 -5.94 7.94 11.50
CA SER A 159 -5.03 8.68 12.39
C SER A 159 -4.04 9.53 11.60
N THR A 160 -3.54 9.04 10.45
CA THR A 160 -2.74 9.84 9.50
C THR A 160 -3.52 11.06 9.03
N MET A 161 -4.76 10.84 8.59
CA MET A 161 -5.64 11.93 8.13
C MET A 161 -5.89 12.94 9.25
N ARG A 162 -6.16 12.49 10.49
CA ARG A 162 -6.42 13.38 11.62
C ARG A 162 -5.18 14.17 12.06
N ALA A 163 -4.02 13.52 12.13
CA ALA A 163 -2.76 14.15 12.52
C ALA A 163 -2.30 15.21 11.51
N HIS A 164 -2.57 15.00 10.23
CA HIS A 164 -2.14 15.89 9.13
C HIS A 164 -3.31 16.48 8.36
N TRP A 165 -4.45 16.73 9.02
CA TRP A 165 -5.72 17.07 8.37
C TRP A 165 -5.64 18.28 7.45
N ARG A 166 -4.86 19.31 7.81
CA ARG A 166 -4.70 20.53 7.01
C ARG A 166 -4.10 20.21 5.63
N THR A 167 -3.05 19.40 5.61
CA THR A 167 -2.38 19.01 4.36
C THR A 167 -3.22 18.00 3.60
N VAL A 168 -3.72 16.98 4.29
CA VAL A 168 -4.43 15.85 3.68
C VAL A 168 -5.78 16.28 3.08
N LEU A 169 -6.60 17.00 3.86
CA LEU A 169 -7.88 17.52 3.36
C LEU A 169 -7.66 18.68 2.39
N GLY A 170 -6.63 19.51 2.58
CA GLY A 170 -6.29 20.57 1.62
C GLY A 170 -5.93 20.02 0.24
N ILE A 171 -5.12 18.97 0.17
CA ILE A 171 -4.82 18.25 -1.09
C ILE A 171 -6.09 17.68 -1.70
N SER A 172 -6.85 16.94 -0.89
CA SER A 172 -8.02 16.20 -1.38
C SER A 172 -9.10 17.15 -1.89
N LEU A 173 -9.36 18.24 -1.15
CA LEU A 173 -10.29 19.30 -1.54
C LEU A 173 -9.84 20.00 -2.82
N ALA A 174 -8.57 20.42 -2.91
CA ALA A 174 -8.07 21.10 -4.10
C ALA A 174 -8.20 20.22 -5.35
N VAL A 175 -7.82 18.94 -5.24
CA VAL A 175 -7.94 17.99 -6.35
C VAL A 175 -9.41 17.70 -6.68
N ALA A 176 -10.25 17.48 -5.67
CA ALA A 176 -11.68 17.24 -5.83
C ALA A 176 -12.38 18.40 -6.54
N VAL A 177 -12.19 19.64 -6.05
CA VAL A 177 -12.78 20.84 -6.63
C VAL A 177 -12.34 21.04 -8.08
N LEU A 178 -11.05 20.91 -8.36
CA LEU A 178 -10.55 21.06 -9.73
C LEU A 178 -11.16 19.98 -10.64
N THR A 179 -11.12 18.72 -10.21
CA THR A 179 -11.69 17.61 -10.99
C THR A 179 -13.18 17.83 -11.25
N GLU A 180 -13.94 18.22 -10.24
CA GLU A 180 -15.38 18.38 -10.35
C GLU A 180 -15.78 19.60 -11.19
N ILE A 181 -15.06 20.72 -11.07
CA ILE A 181 -15.28 21.86 -11.96
C ILE A 181 -15.13 21.44 -13.42
N LEU A 182 -14.08 20.67 -13.74
CA LEU A 182 -13.86 20.18 -15.09
C LEU A 182 -14.98 19.23 -15.53
N VAL A 183 -15.44 18.33 -14.65
CA VAL A 183 -16.54 17.39 -14.94
C VAL A 183 -17.86 18.14 -15.17
N VAL A 184 -18.24 19.06 -14.28
CA VAL A 184 -19.47 19.85 -14.38
C VAL A 184 -19.48 20.73 -15.62
N LEU A 185 -18.36 21.38 -15.95
CA LEU A 185 -18.25 22.19 -17.17
C LEU A 185 -18.35 21.31 -18.43
N LEU A 186 -17.69 20.16 -18.43
CA LEU A 186 -17.78 19.20 -19.55
C LEU A 186 -19.22 18.71 -19.72
N GLN A 187 -19.89 18.32 -18.63
CA GLN A 187 -21.27 17.84 -18.68
C GLN A 187 -22.22 18.93 -19.17
N GLY A 188 -22.18 20.12 -18.56
CA GLY A 188 -23.12 21.20 -18.88
C GLY A 188 -22.90 21.87 -20.24
N PHE A 189 -21.68 21.85 -20.80
CA PHE A 189 -21.41 22.48 -22.11
C PHE A 189 -21.27 21.52 -23.30
N LEU A 190 -20.83 20.27 -23.07
CA LEU A 190 -20.45 19.36 -24.17
C LEU A 190 -21.30 18.10 -24.22
N LEU A 191 -21.88 17.67 -23.10
CA LEU A 191 -22.61 16.39 -23.02
C LEU A 191 -24.12 16.56 -22.90
N ASN A 192 -24.59 17.71 -22.38
CA ASN A 192 -26.01 18.07 -22.28
C ASN A 192 -26.68 18.03 -23.68
N ASP A 193 -26.07 18.67 -24.67
CA ASP A 193 -26.60 18.72 -26.05
C ASP A 193 -26.34 17.44 -26.89
N ALA A 194 -25.36 16.63 -26.50
CA ALA A 194 -24.90 15.45 -27.27
C ALA A 194 -25.51 14.13 -26.80
N ALA A 195 -26.12 14.11 -25.62
CA ALA A 195 -26.74 12.93 -25.02
C ALA A 195 -28.23 12.83 -25.38
N SER A 196 -28.60 13.04 -26.65
CA SER A 196 -29.92 12.66 -27.14
C SER A 196 -30.01 11.13 -27.13
N SER A 197 -30.36 10.60 -25.97
CA SER A 197 -30.64 9.19 -25.72
C SER A 197 -32.00 8.77 -26.29
N ASP A 198 -32.65 9.65 -27.05
CA ASP A 198 -33.89 9.40 -27.79
C ASP A 198 -33.82 8.11 -28.62
N ALA A 199 -32.70 7.86 -29.30
CA ALA A 199 -32.50 6.63 -30.07
C ALA A 199 -32.35 5.36 -29.21
N LEU A 200 -32.03 5.48 -27.92
CA LEU A 200 -31.99 4.36 -26.97
C LEU A 200 -33.37 4.09 -26.34
N GLN A 201 -34.27 5.06 -26.39
CA GLN A 201 -35.62 4.97 -25.85
C GLN A 201 -36.68 4.70 -26.92
N ASP A 202 -36.32 4.89 -28.20
CA ASP A 202 -37.17 4.61 -29.35
C ASP A 202 -37.16 3.11 -29.70
N PRO A 203 -38.30 2.40 -29.55
CA PRO A 203 -38.41 0.99 -29.91
C PRO A 203 -38.26 0.71 -31.41
N ASP A 204 -38.40 1.74 -32.27
CA ASP A 204 -38.26 1.66 -33.72
C ASP A 204 -36.88 2.13 -34.23
N ALA A 205 -35.95 2.48 -33.32
CA ALA A 205 -34.61 2.95 -33.68
C ALA A 205 -33.84 1.91 -34.51
N SER A 206 -33.16 2.37 -35.58
CA SER A 206 -32.33 1.48 -36.37
C SER A 206 -31.08 1.07 -35.58
N ALA A 207 -30.51 -0.09 -35.91
CA ALA A 207 -29.28 -0.58 -35.27
C ALA A 207 -28.09 0.40 -35.42
N ARG A 208 -28.11 1.28 -36.43
CA ARG A 208 -27.10 2.33 -36.62
C ARG A 208 -27.32 3.50 -35.68
N ASP A 209 -28.57 3.92 -35.50
CA ASP A 209 -28.91 5.02 -34.60
C ASP A 209 -28.59 4.66 -33.14
N VAL A 210 -28.87 3.40 -32.77
CA VAL A 210 -28.47 2.85 -31.45
C VAL A 210 -26.94 2.81 -31.32
N LEU A 211 -26.21 2.35 -32.34
CA LEU A 211 -24.74 2.29 -32.32
C LEU A 211 -24.11 3.70 -32.20
N ASP A 212 -24.66 4.67 -32.93
CA ASP A 212 -24.20 6.06 -32.90
C ASP A 212 -24.49 6.70 -31.54
N ALA A 213 -25.68 6.47 -30.97
CA ALA A 213 -26.02 6.91 -29.62
C ALA A 213 -25.11 6.28 -28.55
N MET A 214 -24.88 4.96 -28.63
CA MET A 214 -23.94 4.28 -27.73
C MET A 214 -22.53 4.85 -27.87
N THR A 215 -22.06 5.10 -29.10
CA THR A 215 -20.73 5.68 -29.36
C THR A 215 -20.62 7.08 -28.76
N GLY A 216 -21.65 7.91 -28.90
CA GLY A 216 -21.73 9.23 -28.26
C GLY A 216 -21.62 9.14 -26.74
N VAL A 217 -22.41 8.27 -26.11
CA VAL A 217 -22.37 8.02 -24.65
C VAL A 217 -20.99 7.50 -24.21
N PHE A 218 -20.38 6.59 -24.97
CA PHE A 218 -19.04 6.06 -24.68
C PHE A 218 -17.96 7.12 -24.76
N ILE A 219 -17.99 7.98 -25.79
CA ILE A 219 -17.02 9.06 -25.94
C ILE A 219 -17.21 10.07 -24.80
N GLY A 220 -18.43 10.52 -24.54
CA GLY A 220 -18.73 11.48 -23.48
C GLY A 220 -18.33 10.97 -22.09
N SER A 221 -18.76 9.75 -21.75
CA SER A 221 -18.37 9.08 -20.50
C SER A 221 -16.86 8.83 -20.43
N GLY A 222 -16.23 8.55 -21.57
CA GLY A 222 -14.79 8.37 -21.67
C GLY A 222 -14.01 9.62 -21.29
N VAL A 223 -14.43 10.81 -21.74
CA VAL A 223 -13.77 12.08 -21.41
C VAL A 223 -13.93 12.39 -19.91
N VAL A 224 -15.14 12.23 -19.35
CA VAL A 224 -15.39 12.36 -17.91
C VAL A 224 -14.47 11.42 -17.13
N GLN A 225 -14.40 10.15 -17.54
CA GLN A 225 -13.58 9.15 -16.90
C GLN A 225 -12.08 9.49 -16.94
N ILE A 226 -11.58 10.09 -18.03
CA ILE A 226 -10.20 10.57 -18.14
C ILE A 226 -9.93 11.70 -17.15
N ILE A 227 -10.85 12.67 -17.02
CA ILE A 227 -10.70 13.78 -16.06
C ILE A 227 -10.65 13.24 -14.63
N THR A 228 -11.60 12.36 -14.26
CA THR A 228 -11.63 11.72 -12.94
C THR A 228 -10.37 10.89 -12.68
N LEU A 229 -9.86 10.20 -13.71
CA LEU A 229 -8.61 9.43 -13.62
C LEU A 229 -7.41 10.33 -13.31
N LEU A 230 -7.30 11.47 -14.01
CA LEU A 230 -6.23 12.46 -13.79
C LEU A 230 -6.28 13.03 -12.38
N GLY A 231 -7.48 13.40 -11.89
CA GLY A 231 -7.68 13.82 -10.51
C GLY A 231 -7.21 12.74 -9.52
N THR A 232 -7.64 11.49 -9.75
CA THR A 232 -7.26 10.33 -8.92
C THR A 232 -5.74 10.10 -8.90
N ILE A 233 -5.06 10.27 -10.03
CA ILE A 233 -3.59 10.16 -10.13
C ILE A 233 -2.90 11.21 -9.27
N ILE A 234 -3.34 12.47 -9.36
CA ILE A 234 -2.77 13.58 -8.60
C ILE A 234 -3.02 13.38 -7.11
N ALA A 235 -4.26 13.05 -6.71
CA ALA A 235 -4.61 12.73 -5.34
C ALA A 235 -3.77 11.58 -4.80
N THR A 236 -3.67 10.48 -5.55
CA THR A 236 -2.89 9.30 -5.17
C THR A 236 -1.41 9.66 -4.97
N ALA A 237 -0.79 10.39 -5.89
CA ALA A 237 0.62 10.76 -5.80
C ALA A 237 0.92 11.65 -4.58
N LEU A 238 0.10 12.67 -4.36
CA LEU A 238 0.26 13.64 -3.28
C LEU A 238 -0.02 12.99 -1.91
N LEU A 239 -1.14 12.29 -1.79
CA LEU A 239 -1.55 11.64 -0.54
C LEU A 239 -0.59 10.51 -0.18
N THR A 240 -0.09 9.75 -1.16
CA THR A 240 0.92 8.70 -0.91
C THR A 240 2.18 9.26 -0.29
N THR A 241 2.65 10.41 -0.80
CA THR A 241 3.84 11.10 -0.30
C THR A 241 3.64 11.59 1.14
N VAL A 242 2.47 12.16 1.43
CA VAL A 242 2.10 12.63 2.77
C VAL A 242 2.00 11.46 3.75
N THR A 243 1.27 10.40 3.41
CA THR A 243 1.14 9.21 4.26
C THR A 243 2.50 8.57 4.55
N SER A 244 3.38 8.46 3.56
CA SER A 244 4.71 7.88 3.77
C SER A 244 5.55 8.67 4.77
N ARG A 245 5.52 10.00 4.73
CA ARG A 245 6.27 10.84 5.68
C ARG A 245 5.60 10.87 7.05
N ALA A 246 4.27 10.85 7.12
CA ALA A 246 3.51 10.78 8.37
C ALA A 246 3.78 9.48 9.16
N VAL A 247 3.93 8.35 8.46
CA VAL A 247 4.36 7.08 9.07
C VAL A 247 5.74 7.20 9.73
N LEU A 248 6.63 8.03 9.18
CA LEU A 248 7.95 8.31 9.73
C LEU A 248 7.96 9.45 10.78
N GLY A 249 6.78 9.94 11.19
CA GLY A 249 6.65 11.04 12.16
C GLY A 249 7.03 12.42 11.61
N LYS A 250 7.21 12.55 10.29
CA LYS A 250 7.59 13.82 9.64
C LYS A 250 6.36 14.54 9.09
N SER A 251 6.25 15.84 9.38
CA SER A 251 5.25 16.70 8.75
C SER A 251 5.65 17.04 7.31
N VAL A 252 4.64 17.33 6.48
CA VAL A 252 4.80 17.64 5.05
C VAL A 252 3.88 18.79 4.69
N THR A 253 4.42 19.77 3.98
CA THR A 253 3.63 20.84 3.39
C THR A 253 3.14 20.43 1.98
N LEU A 254 2.08 21.08 1.48
CA LEU A 254 1.55 20.83 0.14
C LEU A 254 2.61 21.00 -0.95
N GLY A 255 3.40 22.08 -0.87
CA GLY A 255 4.45 22.38 -1.85
C GLY A 255 5.57 21.33 -1.87
N GLU A 256 5.95 20.81 -0.69
CA GLU A 256 6.91 19.72 -0.60
C GLU A 256 6.36 18.41 -1.16
N ALA A 257 5.11 18.07 -0.86
CA ALA A 257 4.46 16.88 -1.40
C ALA A 257 4.40 16.94 -2.93
N TRP A 258 4.06 18.10 -3.51
CA TRP A 258 4.06 18.29 -4.96
C TRP A 258 5.47 18.20 -5.56
N ARG A 259 6.47 18.83 -4.95
CA ARG A 259 7.86 18.79 -5.43
C ARG A 259 8.44 17.37 -5.47
N ASP A 260 8.06 16.54 -4.49
CA ASP A 260 8.47 15.15 -4.43
C ASP A 260 7.70 14.27 -5.42
N ALA A 261 6.40 14.52 -5.60
CA ALA A 261 5.52 13.72 -6.46
C ALA A 261 5.65 14.04 -7.95
N ARG A 262 5.86 15.33 -8.33
CA ARG A 262 5.85 15.80 -9.73
C ARG A 262 6.70 14.99 -10.71
N PRO A 263 7.92 14.49 -10.38
CA PRO A 263 8.73 13.78 -11.36
C PRO A 263 8.11 12.43 -11.75
N GLN A 264 7.23 11.92 -10.88
CA GLN A 264 6.67 10.59 -11.00
C GLN A 264 5.23 10.60 -11.52
N VAL A 265 4.58 11.76 -11.65
CA VAL A 265 3.20 11.89 -12.13
C VAL A 265 3.03 11.27 -13.52
N LEU A 266 3.96 11.50 -14.46
CA LEU A 266 3.88 10.89 -15.80
C LEU A 266 4.03 9.37 -15.77
N ARG A 267 4.88 8.86 -14.88
CA ARG A 267 5.08 7.42 -14.70
C ARG A 267 3.86 6.78 -14.04
N LEU A 268 3.24 7.48 -13.08
CA LEU A 268 2.00 7.07 -12.45
C LEU A 268 0.84 7.10 -13.43
N LEU A 269 0.74 8.13 -14.28
CA LEU A 269 -0.21 8.20 -15.38
C LEU A 269 -0.07 6.98 -16.31
N GLY A 270 1.17 6.69 -16.73
CA GLY A 270 1.46 5.50 -17.53
C GLY A 270 1.04 4.20 -16.84
N LEU A 271 1.32 4.04 -15.55
CA LEU A 271 0.89 2.87 -14.77
C LEU A 271 -0.64 2.78 -14.66
N THR A 272 -1.29 3.89 -14.31
CA THR A 272 -2.74 3.98 -14.09
C THR A 272 -3.54 3.80 -15.38
N LEU A 273 -2.97 4.13 -16.54
CA LEU A 273 -3.56 3.81 -17.85
C LEU A 273 -3.26 2.37 -18.28
N LEU A 274 -2.05 1.88 -17.99
CA LEU A 274 -1.62 0.53 -18.39
C LEU A 274 -2.41 -0.57 -17.68
N LEU A 275 -2.71 -0.41 -16.38
CA LEU A 275 -3.44 -1.41 -15.61
C LEU A 275 -4.86 -1.70 -16.16
N PRO A 276 -5.75 -0.69 -16.34
CA PRO A 276 -7.07 -0.94 -16.93
C PRO A 276 -6.96 -1.43 -18.37
N LEU A 277 -5.96 -1.00 -19.16
CA LEU A 277 -5.72 -1.55 -20.50
C LEU A 277 -5.42 -3.05 -20.45
N ILE A 278 -4.58 -3.50 -19.51
CA ILE A 278 -4.30 -4.93 -19.29
C ILE A 278 -5.57 -5.68 -18.89
N ALA A 279 -6.38 -5.14 -17.98
CA ALA A 279 -7.65 -5.77 -17.60
C ALA A 279 -8.62 -5.86 -18.78
N ALA A 280 -8.78 -4.78 -19.54
CA ALA A 280 -9.63 -4.73 -20.73
C ALA A 280 -9.15 -5.74 -21.80
N ALA A 281 -7.84 -5.82 -22.02
CA ALA A 281 -7.26 -6.79 -22.95
C ALA A 281 -7.51 -8.24 -22.51
N VAL A 282 -7.39 -8.54 -21.21
CA VAL A 282 -7.69 -9.88 -20.67
C VAL A 282 -9.17 -10.24 -20.86
N VAL A 283 -10.08 -9.33 -20.51
CA VAL A 283 -11.52 -9.53 -20.71
C VAL A 283 -11.82 -9.73 -22.20
N PHE A 284 -11.27 -8.88 -23.07
CA PHE A 284 -11.45 -8.96 -24.51
C PHE A 284 -10.97 -10.32 -25.06
N VAL A 285 -9.75 -10.76 -24.70
CA VAL A 285 -9.23 -12.06 -25.14
C VAL A 285 -10.13 -13.21 -24.69
N CYS A 286 -10.70 -13.15 -23.49
CA CYS A 286 -11.61 -14.17 -23.00
C CYS A 286 -12.98 -14.14 -23.70
N THR A 287 -13.46 -13.00 -24.21
CA THR A 287 -14.75 -12.89 -24.92
C THR A 287 -14.65 -13.21 -26.41
N VAL A 288 -13.46 -13.10 -27.03
CA VAL A 288 -13.22 -13.36 -28.46
C VAL A 288 -13.83 -14.67 -28.97
N PRO A 289 -13.71 -15.83 -28.29
CA PRO A 289 -14.33 -17.07 -28.77
C PRO A 289 -15.87 -16.97 -28.91
N GLY A 290 -16.54 -16.31 -27.97
CA GLY A 290 -17.98 -16.10 -28.03
C GLY A 290 -18.39 -15.15 -29.14
N ILE A 291 -17.61 -14.07 -29.34
CA ILE A 291 -17.82 -13.15 -30.46
C ILE A 291 -17.70 -13.88 -31.79
N LEU A 292 -16.67 -14.72 -31.97
CA LEU A 292 -16.47 -15.49 -33.19
C LEU A 292 -17.62 -16.46 -33.46
N VAL A 293 -18.10 -17.18 -32.44
CA VAL A 293 -19.27 -18.08 -32.57
C VAL A 293 -20.54 -17.31 -32.89
N GLY A 294 -20.75 -16.13 -32.30
CA GLY A 294 -21.91 -15.29 -32.55
C GLY A 294 -21.94 -14.71 -33.96
N VAL A 295 -20.78 -14.34 -34.50
CA VAL A 295 -20.67 -13.77 -35.86
C VAL A 295 -20.72 -14.86 -36.95
N LEU A 296 -20.10 -16.02 -36.72
CA LEU A 296 -19.91 -17.06 -37.74
C LEU A 296 -20.93 -18.21 -37.65
N GLY A 297 -21.66 -18.31 -36.55
CA GLY A 297 -22.52 -19.44 -36.24
C GLY A 297 -23.84 -19.00 -35.64
N SER A 298 -24.15 -19.53 -34.45
CA SER A 298 -25.40 -19.21 -33.74
C SER A 298 -25.21 -18.04 -32.78
N SER A 299 -25.98 -16.97 -32.97
CA SER A 299 -25.99 -15.78 -32.11
C SER A 299 -26.18 -16.14 -30.63
N ASP A 300 -27.12 -17.04 -30.30
CA ASP A 300 -27.43 -17.42 -28.92
C ASP A 300 -26.25 -18.12 -28.22
N ALA A 301 -25.61 -19.09 -28.89
CA ALA A 301 -24.44 -19.76 -28.33
C ALA A 301 -23.23 -18.80 -28.27
N GLY A 302 -23.11 -17.88 -29.21
CA GLY A 302 -22.09 -16.84 -29.21
C GLY A 302 -22.21 -15.90 -28.01
N ILE A 303 -23.43 -15.42 -27.73
CA ILE A 303 -23.73 -14.60 -26.55
C ILE A 303 -23.44 -15.40 -25.28
N ALA A 304 -23.91 -16.64 -25.16
CA ALA A 304 -23.67 -17.47 -23.99
C ALA A 304 -22.16 -17.67 -23.71
N LEU A 305 -21.38 -17.95 -24.76
CA LEU A 305 -19.94 -18.11 -24.66
C LEU A 305 -19.22 -16.78 -24.39
N ALA A 306 -19.67 -15.67 -24.95
CA ALA A 306 -19.10 -14.34 -24.70
C ALA A 306 -19.34 -13.91 -23.25
N VAL A 307 -20.52 -14.17 -22.70
CA VAL A 307 -20.83 -13.92 -21.29
C VAL A 307 -19.95 -14.79 -20.38
N LEU A 308 -19.84 -16.09 -20.67
CA LEU A 308 -18.99 -16.99 -19.89
C LEU A 308 -17.51 -16.56 -19.94
N GLY A 309 -17.01 -16.25 -21.13
CA GLY A 309 -15.66 -15.72 -21.34
C GLY A 309 -15.45 -14.40 -20.61
N GLY A 310 -16.42 -13.50 -20.66
CA GLY A 310 -16.41 -12.23 -19.94
C GLY A 310 -16.33 -12.41 -18.42
N LEU A 311 -17.07 -13.36 -17.85
CA LEU A 311 -17.00 -13.69 -16.42
C LEU A 311 -15.63 -14.24 -16.04
N VAL A 312 -15.07 -15.15 -16.82
CA VAL A 312 -13.70 -15.66 -16.60
C VAL A 312 -12.69 -14.52 -16.70
N GLY A 313 -12.80 -13.69 -17.74
CA GLY A 313 -11.97 -12.52 -17.95
C GLY A 313 -12.06 -11.53 -16.78
N LEU A 314 -13.25 -11.31 -16.22
CA LEU A 314 -13.48 -10.45 -15.07
C LEU A 314 -12.78 -10.99 -13.82
N VAL A 315 -12.89 -12.30 -13.55
CA VAL A 315 -12.19 -12.93 -12.43
C VAL A 315 -10.67 -12.77 -12.58
N LEU A 316 -10.13 -12.98 -13.79
CA LEU A 316 -8.72 -12.79 -14.09
C LEU A 316 -8.29 -11.32 -13.96
N ALA A 317 -9.12 -10.38 -14.42
CA ALA A 317 -8.88 -8.95 -14.30
C ALA A 317 -8.83 -8.52 -12.84
N ILE A 318 -9.78 -8.95 -12.00
CA ILE A 318 -9.77 -8.70 -10.54
C ILE A 318 -8.50 -9.31 -9.92
N TRP A 319 -8.17 -10.55 -10.29
CA TRP A 319 -6.96 -11.21 -9.81
C TRP A 319 -5.70 -10.39 -10.10
N LEU A 320 -5.56 -9.87 -11.33
CA LEU A 320 -4.46 -9.01 -11.77
C LEU A 320 -4.48 -7.63 -11.09
N MET A 321 -5.65 -7.01 -10.93
CA MET A 321 -5.76 -5.69 -10.28
C MET A 321 -5.28 -5.75 -8.83
N ILE A 322 -5.64 -6.80 -8.08
CA ILE A 322 -5.12 -7.01 -6.74
C ILE A 322 -3.62 -7.31 -6.77
N ARG A 323 -3.18 -8.13 -7.74
CA ARG A 323 -1.77 -8.46 -7.95
C ARG A 323 -0.91 -7.22 -8.13
N PHE A 324 -1.44 -6.19 -8.80
CA PHE A 324 -0.75 -4.94 -9.10
C PHE A 324 -1.15 -3.76 -8.21
N SER A 325 -2.07 -3.93 -7.25
CA SER A 325 -2.58 -2.85 -6.40
C SER A 325 -1.50 -2.06 -5.63
N LEU A 326 -0.37 -2.71 -5.32
CA LEU A 326 0.77 -2.09 -4.64
C LEU A 326 1.81 -1.46 -5.59
N ALA A 327 1.54 -1.41 -6.89
CA ALA A 327 2.47 -0.86 -7.88
C ALA A 327 2.56 0.67 -7.78
N SER A 328 1.45 1.35 -7.48
CA SER A 328 1.41 2.81 -7.28
C SER A 328 2.31 3.25 -6.11
N PRO A 329 2.16 2.72 -4.88
CA PRO A 329 3.06 3.08 -3.79
C PRO A 329 4.51 2.62 -4.04
N ALA A 330 4.75 1.47 -4.69
CA ALA A 330 6.10 1.08 -5.08
C ALA A 330 6.76 2.09 -6.04
N LEU A 331 6.01 2.58 -7.03
CA LEU A 331 6.48 3.57 -8.01
C LEU A 331 6.78 4.91 -7.34
N MET A 332 5.87 5.40 -6.49
CA MET A 332 6.01 6.66 -5.77
C MET A 332 7.16 6.62 -4.75
N LEU A 333 7.21 5.58 -3.91
CA LEU A 333 8.09 5.54 -2.75
C LEU A 333 9.48 5.01 -3.08
N GLU A 334 9.60 4.02 -3.99
CA GLU A 334 10.91 3.50 -4.42
C GLU A 334 11.45 4.21 -5.67
N LYS A 335 10.73 5.22 -6.19
CA LYS A 335 11.09 6.02 -7.39
C LYS A 335 11.45 5.15 -8.61
N GLN A 336 10.81 3.99 -8.72
CA GLN A 336 11.10 2.99 -9.76
C GLN A 336 10.40 3.31 -11.10
N THR A 337 10.86 2.65 -12.16
CA THR A 337 10.15 2.59 -13.44
C THR A 337 8.87 1.75 -13.34
N VAL A 338 7.87 2.00 -14.20
CA VAL A 338 6.59 1.25 -14.23
C VAL A 338 6.78 -0.26 -14.18
N ARG A 339 7.64 -0.83 -15.04
CA ARG A 339 7.87 -2.29 -15.10
C ARG A 339 8.44 -2.85 -13.78
N LYS A 340 9.42 -2.16 -13.19
CA LYS A 340 10.02 -2.53 -11.90
C LYS A 340 8.98 -2.45 -10.77
N ALA A 341 8.17 -1.40 -10.74
CA ALA A 341 7.10 -1.24 -9.75
C ALA A 341 6.02 -2.33 -9.83
N MET A 342 5.63 -2.75 -11.05
CA MET A 342 4.73 -3.89 -11.23
C MET A 342 5.37 -5.20 -10.76
N GLY A 343 6.62 -5.47 -11.14
CA GLY A 343 7.35 -6.65 -10.66
C GLY A 343 7.53 -6.66 -9.13
N ARG A 344 7.70 -5.48 -8.52
CA ARG A 344 7.76 -5.30 -7.08
C ARG A 344 6.43 -5.62 -6.39
N SER A 345 5.34 -5.06 -6.90
CA SER A 345 3.96 -5.36 -6.45
C SER A 345 3.67 -6.87 -6.52
N VAL A 346 4.11 -7.51 -7.61
CA VAL A 346 4.04 -8.95 -7.77
C VAL A 346 4.83 -9.68 -6.66
N LYS A 347 6.05 -9.28 -6.34
CA LYS A 347 6.79 -9.93 -5.24
C LYS A 347 6.10 -9.76 -3.88
N LEU A 348 5.58 -8.57 -3.60
CA LEU A 348 4.96 -8.22 -2.30
C LEU A 348 3.61 -8.92 -2.07
N VAL A 349 2.74 -8.96 -3.08
CA VAL A 349 1.39 -9.57 -2.95
C VAL A 349 1.43 -11.11 -3.05
N ARG A 350 2.56 -11.70 -3.48
CA ARG A 350 2.68 -13.17 -3.61
C ARG A 350 2.48 -13.82 -2.24
N GLY A 351 1.55 -14.77 -2.13
CA GLY A 351 1.26 -15.50 -0.88
C GLY A 351 0.44 -14.72 0.16
N SER A 352 0.06 -13.47 -0.12
CA SER A 352 -0.82 -12.65 0.75
C SER A 352 -2.02 -12.07 -0.02
N TRP A 353 -2.31 -12.61 -1.22
CA TRP A 353 -3.33 -12.09 -2.15
C TRP A 353 -4.71 -11.91 -1.49
N TRP A 354 -5.21 -12.92 -0.77
CA TRP A 354 -6.52 -12.85 -0.08
C TRP A 354 -6.60 -11.76 0.97
N ARG A 355 -5.50 -11.52 1.67
CA ARG A 355 -5.42 -10.45 2.67
C ARG A 355 -5.44 -9.08 2.00
N VAL A 356 -4.66 -8.89 0.93
CA VAL A 356 -4.63 -7.63 0.17
C VAL A 356 -6.01 -7.37 -0.46
N PHE A 357 -6.61 -8.38 -1.09
CA PHE A 357 -7.97 -8.32 -1.63
C PHE A 357 -9.00 -7.93 -0.58
N GLY A 358 -9.05 -8.64 0.56
CA GLY A 358 -10.01 -8.39 1.62
C GLY A 358 -9.89 -7.00 2.22
N ILE A 359 -8.67 -6.50 2.44
CA ILE A 359 -8.45 -5.15 2.99
C ILE A 359 -8.80 -4.08 1.95
N GLN A 360 -8.47 -4.28 0.67
CA GLN A 360 -8.82 -3.35 -0.40
C GLN A 360 -10.34 -3.27 -0.60
N ILE A 361 -11.04 -4.40 -0.62
CA ILE A 361 -12.51 -4.43 -0.68
C ILE A 361 -13.10 -3.76 0.55
N LEU A 362 -12.61 -4.07 1.75
CA LEU A 362 -13.13 -3.46 2.98
C LEU A 362 -12.95 -1.94 2.97
N ALA A 363 -11.78 -1.45 2.57
CA ALA A 363 -11.52 -0.02 2.45
C ALA A 363 -12.37 0.64 1.37
N SER A 364 -12.56 -0.03 0.23
CA SER A 364 -13.42 0.45 -0.87
C SER A 364 -14.89 0.50 -0.44
N LEU A 365 -15.36 -0.49 0.32
CA LEU A 365 -16.71 -0.54 0.86
C LEU A 365 -16.94 0.60 1.87
N ILE A 366 -16.00 0.79 2.81
CA ILE A 366 -16.07 1.89 3.79
C ILE A 366 -16.07 3.24 3.06
N ALA A 367 -15.16 3.44 2.10
CA ALA A 367 -15.10 4.67 1.31
C ALA A 367 -16.38 4.88 0.50
N GLY A 368 -16.92 3.83 -0.12
CA GLY A 368 -18.17 3.86 -0.88
C GLY A 368 -19.38 4.24 -0.01
N VAL A 369 -19.49 3.66 1.18
CA VAL A 369 -20.56 4.00 2.14
C VAL A 369 -20.43 5.46 2.61
N VAL A 370 -19.21 5.91 2.92
CA VAL A 370 -18.97 7.32 3.30
C VAL A 370 -19.32 8.25 2.15
N ALA A 371 -18.91 7.93 0.91
CA ALA A 371 -19.26 8.69 -0.27
C ALA A 371 -20.77 8.74 -0.48
N SER A 372 -21.49 7.62 -0.36
CA SER A 372 -22.95 7.58 -0.55
C SER A 372 -23.71 8.36 0.52
N ILE A 373 -23.28 8.28 1.79
CA ILE A 373 -23.87 9.06 2.89
C ILE A 373 -23.80 10.56 2.61
N VAL A 374 -22.68 11.01 2.02
CA VAL A 374 -22.50 12.41 1.64
C VAL A 374 -23.26 12.73 0.36
N LEU A 375 -23.16 11.91 -0.69
CA LEU A 375 -23.66 12.23 -2.02
C LEU A 375 -25.19 12.19 -2.13
N VAL A 376 -25.86 11.26 -1.44
CA VAL A 376 -27.31 11.07 -1.54
C VAL A 376 -28.08 12.34 -1.14
N PRO A 377 -27.84 12.99 0.02
CA PRO A 377 -28.51 14.24 0.37
C PRO A 377 -28.37 15.33 -0.68
N PHE A 378 -27.17 15.53 -1.23
CA PHE A 378 -26.94 16.54 -2.27
C PHE A 378 -27.69 16.21 -3.55
N THR A 379 -27.73 14.94 -3.95
CA THR A 379 -28.45 14.51 -5.15
C THR A 379 -29.96 14.66 -4.98
N VAL A 380 -30.50 14.37 -3.80
CA VAL A 380 -31.92 14.60 -3.49
C VAL A 380 -32.26 16.09 -3.53
N ILE A 381 -31.43 16.94 -2.90
CA ILE A 381 -31.61 18.40 -2.93
C ILE A 381 -31.53 18.92 -4.37
N ALA A 382 -30.58 18.40 -5.16
CA ALA A 382 -30.39 18.73 -6.56
C ALA A 382 -31.66 18.44 -7.39
N GLY A 383 -32.22 17.23 -7.28
CA GLY A 383 -33.42 16.83 -8.01
C GLY A 383 -34.69 17.57 -7.58
N VAL A 384 -34.81 17.91 -6.29
CA VAL A 384 -35.91 18.76 -5.80
C VAL A 384 -35.82 20.18 -6.36
N ILE A 385 -34.61 20.75 -6.43
CA ILE A 385 -34.38 22.11 -6.93
C ILE A 385 -34.49 22.18 -8.45
N SER A 386 -34.07 21.15 -9.19
CA SER A 386 -34.16 21.12 -10.66
C SER A 386 -35.60 20.94 -11.18
N GLY A 387 -36.53 20.48 -10.32
CA GLY A 387 -37.92 20.24 -10.69
C GLY A 387 -38.20 18.83 -11.22
N ASP A 388 -37.18 18.01 -11.42
CA ASP A 388 -37.29 16.64 -11.94
C ASP A 388 -37.66 15.61 -10.84
N GLY A 389 -37.64 16.04 -9.58
CA GLY A 389 -37.93 15.18 -8.42
C GLY A 389 -36.94 14.03 -8.29
N MET A 390 -37.39 12.90 -7.71
CA MET A 390 -36.59 11.68 -7.61
C MET A 390 -36.53 10.92 -8.94
N SER A 391 -37.37 11.24 -9.93
CA SER A 391 -37.38 10.60 -11.26
C SER A 391 -36.07 10.87 -12.03
N GLY A 392 -35.53 12.08 -11.94
CA GLY A 392 -34.22 12.43 -12.52
C GLY A 392 -33.04 11.69 -11.89
N PHE A 393 -33.22 11.00 -10.75
CA PHE A 393 -32.18 10.17 -10.14
C PHE A 393 -31.98 8.84 -10.89
N LEU A 394 -33.06 8.27 -11.44
CA LEU A 394 -33.02 7.01 -12.17
C LEU A 394 -32.76 7.23 -13.67
N ASP A 395 -33.13 8.40 -14.17
CA ASP A 395 -32.90 8.78 -15.55
C ASP A 395 -31.51 9.39 -15.70
N SER A 396 -30.49 8.53 -15.71
CA SER A 396 -29.09 8.94 -15.95
C SER A 396 -28.82 9.45 -17.38
N GLY A 397 -29.87 9.60 -18.20
CA GLY A 397 -29.82 10.06 -19.59
C GLY A 397 -30.57 11.36 -19.86
N GLY A 398 -31.15 12.00 -18.84
CA GLY A 398 -31.84 13.29 -18.98
C GLY A 398 -30.89 14.49 -18.97
N ASP A 399 -31.34 15.57 -19.60
CA ASP A 399 -30.68 16.89 -19.65
C ASP A 399 -30.53 17.47 -18.23
N ALA A 400 -29.42 17.15 -17.57
CA ALA A 400 -29.20 17.53 -16.18
C ALA A 400 -28.93 19.04 -16.11
N GLY A 401 -29.96 19.82 -15.76
CA GLY A 401 -29.84 21.27 -15.65
C GLY A 401 -28.69 21.72 -14.73
N TRP A 402 -28.11 22.89 -15.00
CA TRP A 402 -26.95 23.43 -14.26
C TRP A 402 -27.09 23.40 -12.74
N ALA A 403 -28.29 23.64 -12.21
CA ALA A 403 -28.55 23.55 -10.77
C ALA A 403 -28.29 22.14 -10.22
N PHE A 404 -28.72 21.10 -10.95
CA PHE A 404 -28.49 19.72 -10.57
C PHE A 404 -27.00 19.38 -10.58
N LEU A 405 -26.30 19.71 -11.67
CA LEU A 405 -24.86 19.45 -11.82
C LEU A 405 -24.02 20.16 -10.74
N ILE A 406 -24.34 21.42 -10.43
CA ILE A 406 -23.61 22.17 -9.40
C ILE A 406 -23.84 21.57 -8.01
N ILE A 407 -25.08 21.27 -7.63
CA ILE A 407 -25.39 20.76 -6.28
C ILE A 407 -24.84 19.35 -6.10
N SER A 408 -25.04 18.46 -7.08
CA SER A 408 -24.47 17.10 -7.06
C SER A 408 -22.94 17.13 -7.05
N GLY A 409 -22.33 18.03 -7.84
CA GLY A 409 -20.89 18.25 -7.86
C GLY A 409 -20.34 18.71 -6.51
N ILE A 410 -21.02 19.60 -5.78
CA ILE A 410 -20.64 19.94 -4.40
C ILE A 410 -20.65 18.69 -3.51
N GLY A 411 -21.67 17.85 -3.61
CA GLY A 411 -21.73 16.56 -2.91
C GLY A 411 -20.56 15.64 -3.25
N ALA A 412 -20.22 15.54 -4.54
CA ALA A 412 -19.08 14.77 -5.03
C ALA A 412 -17.74 15.31 -4.52
N VAL A 413 -17.56 16.63 -4.46
CA VAL A 413 -16.38 17.28 -3.87
C VAL A 413 -16.24 16.94 -2.40
N VAL A 414 -17.32 17.05 -1.61
CA VAL A 414 -17.27 16.73 -0.18
C VAL A 414 -16.98 15.24 0.03
N GLY A 415 -17.63 14.37 -0.73
CA GLY A 415 -17.43 12.91 -0.65
C GLY A 415 -16.00 12.51 -1.01
N SER A 416 -15.46 13.02 -2.11
CA SER A 416 -14.08 12.74 -2.57
C SER A 416 -13.02 13.31 -1.63
N THR A 417 -13.26 14.51 -1.06
CA THR A 417 -12.36 15.13 -0.07
C THR A 417 -12.12 14.23 1.15
N ILE A 418 -13.14 13.47 1.57
CA ILE A 418 -13.05 12.56 2.72
C ILE A 418 -12.50 11.19 2.31
N THR A 419 -12.86 10.70 1.13
CA THR A 419 -12.58 9.31 0.71
C THR A 419 -11.22 9.12 0.06
N PHE A 420 -10.65 10.13 -0.62
CA PHE A 420 -9.31 10.04 -1.21
C PHE A 420 -8.22 9.73 -0.17
N PRO A 421 -8.15 10.41 1.00
CA PRO A 421 -7.18 10.09 2.04
C PRO A 421 -7.28 8.67 2.57
N ILE A 422 -8.50 8.14 2.72
CA ILE A 422 -8.74 6.82 3.30
C ILE A 422 -8.20 5.74 2.35
N THR A 423 -8.60 5.81 1.08
CA THR A 423 -8.20 4.83 0.06
C THR A 423 -6.69 4.86 -0.21
N ALA A 424 -6.11 6.07 -0.35
CA ALA A 424 -4.68 6.24 -0.52
C ALA A 424 -3.90 5.77 0.73
N GLY A 425 -4.34 6.17 1.91
CA GLY A 425 -3.73 5.80 3.19
C GLY A 425 -3.70 4.30 3.40
N VAL A 426 -4.82 3.61 3.19
CA VAL A 426 -4.89 2.14 3.29
C VAL A 426 -3.94 1.47 2.30
N THR A 427 -3.91 1.92 1.04
CA THR A 427 -3.04 1.32 0.01
C THR A 427 -1.56 1.47 0.35
N VAL A 428 -1.16 2.62 0.89
CA VAL A 428 0.22 2.87 1.35
C VAL A 428 0.57 2.06 2.59
N LEU A 429 -0.34 1.97 3.56
CA LEU A 429 -0.12 1.19 4.77
C LEU A 429 -0.07 -0.32 4.47
N LEU A 430 -0.87 -0.80 3.52
CA LEU A 430 -0.75 -2.15 2.98
C LEU A 430 0.61 -2.40 2.35
N TYR A 431 1.11 -1.43 1.58
CA TYR A 431 2.44 -1.51 0.99
C TYR A 431 3.54 -1.62 2.07
N ILE A 432 3.48 -0.77 3.10
CA ILE A 432 4.42 -0.78 4.21
C ILE A 432 4.32 -2.09 5.02
N ASP A 433 3.11 -2.57 5.30
CA ASP A 433 2.87 -3.87 5.96
C ASP A 433 3.51 -5.03 5.19
N GLN A 434 3.30 -5.09 3.86
CA GLN A 434 3.90 -6.14 3.05
C GLN A 434 5.42 -6.04 3.02
N ARG A 435 5.97 -4.82 3.00
CA ARG A 435 7.40 -4.60 3.09
C ARG A 435 7.98 -5.08 4.43
N ILE A 436 7.34 -4.75 5.54
CA ILE A 436 7.74 -5.26 6.87
C ILE A 436 7.72 -6.79 6.90
N ARG A 437 6.65 -7.42 6.41
CA ARG A 437 6.49 -8.88 6.42
C ARG A 437 7.45 -9.64 5.50
N ARG A 438 7.82 -9.05 4.36
CA ARG A 438 8.60 -9.73 3.31
C ARG A 438 10.09 -9.39 3.33
N GLU A 439 10.46 -8.24 3.89
CA GLU A 439 11.84 -7.74 3.87
C GLU A 439 12.44 -7.57 5.27
N ALA A 440 11.72 -7.95 6.33
CA ALA A 440 12.18 -7.83 7.71
C ALA A 440 12.67 -6.40 8.03
N LEU A 441 11.93 -5.40 7.55
CA LEU A 441 12.20 -3.98 7.78
C LEU A 441 12.14 -3.63 9.29
N ASP A 442 11.47 -4.47 10.08
CA ASP A 442 11.46 -4.44 11.54
C ASP A 442 12.86 -4.63 12.14
N LEU A 443 13.75 -5.38 11.50
CA LEU A 443 15.13 -5.57 11.94
C LEU A 443 16.01 -4.33 11.69
N GLU A 444 15.84 -3.69 10.54
CA GLU A 444 16.54 -2.43 10.21
C GLU A 444 16.01 -1.27 11.07
N LEU A 445 14.71 -1.24 11.35
CA LEU A 445 14.10 -0.27 12.24
C LEU A 445 14.46 -0.52 13.72
N ALA A 446 14.57 -1.77 14.15
CA ALA A 446 15.06 -2.12 15.49
C ALA A 446 16.54 -1.70 15.68
N ARG A 447 17.35 -1.84 14.63
CA ARG A 447 18.73 -1.33 14.58
C ARG A 447 18.79 0.19 14.60
N ALA A 448 17.96 0.87 13.80
CA ALA A 448 17.91 2.34 13.76
C ALA A 448 17.35 2.96 15.05
N ALA A 449 16.50 2.23 15.78
CA ALA A 449 15.95 2.63 17.08
C ALA A 449 16.85 2.26 18.28
N GLY A 450 18.01 1.64 18.04
CA GLY A 450 18.99 1.32 19.11
C GLY A 450 18.52 0.27 20.11
N LEU A 451 17.68 -0.69 19.70
CA LEU A 451 17.22 -1.75 20.61
C LEU A 451 18.39 -2.68 20.99
N PRO A 452 18.54 -3.06 22.29
CA PRO A 452 19.61 -3.95 22.75
C PRO A 452 19.59 -5.28 21.98
N GLY A 453 20.74 -5.66 21.41
CA GLY A 453 20.89 -6.87 20.59
C GLY A 453 20.79 -6.66 19.07
N TYR A 454 20.53 -5.42 18.61
CA TYR A 454 20.53 -5.07 17.18
C TYR A 454 21.56 -3.98 16.78
N GLY A 455 22.08 -3.24 17.75
CA GLY A 455 23.26 -2.39 17.63
C GLY A 455 24.47 -3.08 18.26
N ASP A 456 25.62 -2.96 17.61
CA ASP A 456 26.94 -3.49 17.95
C ASP A 456 27.30 -4.82 17.25
N ALA A 457 27.86 -4.67 16.04
CA ALA A 457 28.94 -5.56 15.65
C ALA A 457 30.06 -5.38 16.70
N PRO A 458 30.66 -6.45 17.23
CA PRO A 458 31.70 -6.33 18.24
C PRO A 458 32.84 -5.48 17.65
N GLY A 459 33.05 -4.32 18.24
CA GLY A 459 34.09 -3.38 17.84
C GLY A 459 35.43 -4.09 17.81
N THR A 460 36.21 -3.80 16.76
CA THR A 460 37.64 -4.09 16.71
C THR A 460 38.27 -3.59 18.00
N THR A 461 38.74 -4.51 18.82
CA THR A 461 39.50 -4.21 20.03
C THR A 461 40.76 -3.45 19.60
N PRO A 462 41.03 -2.22 20.11
CA PRO A 462 42.31 -1.58 19.89
C PRO A 462 43.33 -2.32 20.76
N GLY A 463 44.12 -3.18 20.12
CA GLY A 463 45.26 -3.85 20.73
C GLY A 463 46.53 -3.02 20.54
N SER A 464 47.04 -2.53 21.68
CA SER A 464 48.46 -2.47 22.09
C SER A 464 49.50 -1.89 21.15
#